data_AF-A0AAV1I5T0-F1
#
_entry.id   AF-A0AAV1I5T0-F1
#
_cell.length_a   1.000
_cell.length_b   1.000
_cell.length_c   1.000
_cell.angle_alpha   90.00
_cell.angle_beta   90.00
_cell.angle_gamma   90.00
#
_symmetry.space_group_name_H-M   'P 1'
#
loop_
_entity.id
_entity.type
_entity.pdbx_description
1 polymer ?
#
loop_
_entity_poly.entity_id
_entity_poly.type
_entity_poly.pdbx_seq_one_letter_code
_entity_poly.pdbx_strand_id
1 'polypeptide(L)'
;MLASHNSTIANTVPAMLAGINSGIALQPVPARGRGFIAQRDIKAGETVLIDWPIILVCNNLKQYCYNCLRDLSILGHSGVHCSECRIAVFCSDACLRAAKGNPAAHTADVCRVLSKADRSGLNEEDTLSLRLLAQAQALSAASNPHNAVNPTMQEAAQQQWTAFARMQSAAPSVTPLYDQQRSIRLHERLRSTSAAAGVKCMSLQDVEGVLSREGINGYGVMAQSGPEGERRIRGTAIYPLACYVNHECLPNVARVDDFDSSQYPHNTRMCFRALHDLPAGEEITQSYFPLPVGYQERQKRLQEDYGFTCTCPRCKEEASWLSDDEEAMEADAPQTAEGSQEMDTGAGAADEAYIGMFLLKYVCPVEECGGTMLPPPTGDLVPADGTTSFKCNMCGLLRTEEQFMAAVQEQ
;
A
#
# COMPACT_ATOMS: atom_id res chain seq x y z
N MET A 1 6.12 12.74 23.10
CA MET A 1 5.75 14.10 22.67
C MET A 1 5.93 14.25 21.16
N LEU A 2 5.14 13.52 20.37
CA LEU A 2 5.06 13.67 18.91
C LEU A 2 3.58 13.72 18.53
N ALA A 3 2.93 14.81 18.93
CA ALA A 3 1.52 15.09 18.65
C ALA A 3 1.31 16.60 18.60
N SER A 4 1.96 17.28 17.66
CA SER A 4 1.60 18.62 17.20
C SER A 4 2.46 18.96 15.99
N HIS A 5 1.93 19.76 15.07
CA HIS A 5 2.49 20.15 13.77
C HIS A 5 2.09 19.25 12.61
N ASN A 6 0.79 19.28 12.32
CA ASN A 6 0.23 18.88 11.04
C ASN A 6 -0.50 20.10 10.46
N SER A 7 0.23 21.00 9.79
CA SER A 7 -0.37 22.18 9.19
C SER A 7 0.42 22.67 7.97
N THR A 8 0.36 21.92 6.86
CA THR A 8 0.45 22.50 5.50
C THR A 8 0.10 21.52 4.36
N ILE A 9 -0.30 20.27 4.64
CA ILE A 9 -0.94 19.37 3.66
C ILE A 9 -2.41 19.10 4.07
N ALA A 10 -2.98 19.99 4.88
CA ALA A 10 -4.39 19.96 5.22
C ALA A 10 -5.21 20.61 4.10
N ASN A 11 -5.46 19.88 3.01
CA ASN A 11 -6.80 19.92 2.44
C ASN A 11 -7.69 19.25 3.49
N THR A 12 -8.13 20.04 4.47
CA THR A 12 -9.05 19.70 5.57
C THR A 12 -9.33 18.21 5.68
N VAL A 13 -8.47 17.48 6.40
CA VAL A 13 -8.88 16.20 6.99
C VAL A 13 -10.16 16.52 7.75
N PRO A 14 -11.33 15.95 7.39
CA PRO A 14 -12.56 16.21 8.15
C PRO A 14 -12.26 16.00 9.63
N ALA A 15 -12.79 16.86 10.52
CA ALA A 15 -12.52 16.76 11.97
C ALA A 15 -12.77 15.34 12.53
N MET A 16 -13.68 14.59 11.89
CA MET A 16 -14.00 13.19 12.13
C MET A 16 -12.84 12.19 11.92
N LEU A 17 -11.83 12.52 11.10
CA LEU A 17 -10.64 11.68 10.88
C LEU A 17 -9.44 12.12 11.74
N ALA A 18 -9.55 13.25 12.43
CA ALA A 18 -8.49 13.74 13.30
C ALA A 18 -8.36 12.81 14.53
N GLY A 19 -7.15 12.28 14.75
CA GLY A 19 -6.88 11.42 15.91
C GLY A 19 -7.10 9.93 15.69
N ILE A 20 -7.58 9.46 14.54
CA ILE A 20 -7.69 8.01 14.26
C ILE A 20 -6.32 7.32 14.46
N ASN A 21 -5.28 7.89 13.85
CA ASN A 21 -3.91 7.38 13.95
C ASN A 21 -3.31 7.51 15.37
N SER A 22 -3.99 8.16 16.33
CA SER A 22 -3.50 8.29 17.71
C SER A 22 -3.66 7.01 18.54
N GLY A 23 -4.48 6.06 18.08
CA GLY A 23 -4.63 4.74 18.71
C GLY A 23 -3.46 3.79 18.46
N ILE A 24 -2.47 4.19 17.65
CA ILE A 24 -1.29 3.41 17.30
C ILE A 24 -0.03 4.26 17.44
N ALA A 25 1.12 3.62 17.68
CA ALA A 25 2.41 4.31 17.72
C ALA A 25 3.46 3.54 16.92
N LEU A 26 4.27 4.27 16.14
CA LEU A 26 5.40 3.69 15.42
C LEU A 26 6.52 3.36 16.42
N GLN A 27 6.93 2.10 16.49
CA GLN A 27 7.96 1.61 17.41
C GLN A 27 8.92 0.65 16.68
N PRO A 28 10.15 0.46 17.20
CA PRO A 28 10.99 -0.65 16.77
C PRO A 28 10.34 -1.98 17.13
N VAL A 29 10.31 -2.91 16.18
CA VAL A 29 9.81 -4.27 16.37
C VAL A 29 10.99 -5.25 16.22
N PRO A 30 11.26 -6.11 17.22
CA PRO A 30 12.37 -7.05 17.16
C PRO A 30 12.38 -7.88 15.86
N ALA A 31 13.52 -7.93 15.18
CA ALA A 31 13.70 -8.61 13.89
C ALA A 31 12.82 -8.15 12.70
N ARG A 32 11.90 -7.20 12.90
CA ARG A 32 10.96 -6.68 11.88
C ARG A 32 11.12 -5.19 11.59
N GLY A 33 12.13 -4.55 12.19
CA GLY A 33 12.47 -3.16 11.93
C GLY A 33 11.54 -2.19 12.65
N ARG A 34 10.67 -1.49 11.93
CA ARG A 34 9.69 -0.55 12.50
C ARG A 34 8.29 -1.05 12.20
N GLY A 35 7.39 -0.92 13.16
CA GLY A 35 5.99 -1.32 13.02
C GLY A 35 5.09 -0.43 13.86
N PHE A 36 3.79 -0.44 13.58
CA PHE A 36 2.81 0.21 14.43
C PHE A 36 2.37 -0.72 15.56
N ILE A 37 2.32 -0.20 16.78
CA ILE A 37 1.83 -0.92 17.97
C ILE A 37 0.54 -0.27 18.46
N ALA A 38 -0.48 -1.07 18.73
CA ALA A 38 -1.73 -0.62 19.32
C ALA A 38 -1.47 0.03 20.70
N GLN A 39 -1.96 1.26 20.92
CA GLN A 39 -1.82 1.99 22.18
C GLN A 39 -3.03 1.85 23.10
N ARG A 40 -4.06 1.16 22.61
CA ARG A 40 -5.31 0.84 23.30
C ARG A 40 -5.91 -0.41 22.66
N ASP A 41 -6.95 -0.93 23.28
CA ASP A 41 -7.77 -1.94 22.64
C ASP A 41 -8.48 -1.35 21.41
N ILE A 42 -8.51 -2.11 20.32
CA ILE A 42 -9.14 -1.78 19.04
C ILE A 42 -10.20 -2.83 18.76
N LYS A 43 -11.40 -2.39 18.36
CA LYS A 43 -12.51 -3.32 18.09
C LYS A 43 -12.52 -3.80 16.65
N ALA A 44 -13.04 -4.99 16.42
CA ALA A 44 -13.30 -5.50 15.08
C ALA A 44 -14.08 -4.46 14.23
N GLY A 45 -13.67 -4.27 12.98
CA GLY A 45 -14.27 -3.30 12.06
C GLY A 45 -13.86 -1.85 12.28
N GLU A 46 -13.14 -1.53 13.35
CA GLU A 46 -12.66 -0.18 13.63
C GLU A 46 -11.57 0.24 12.64
N THR A 47 -11.56 1.53 12.26
CA THR A 47 -10.50 2.09 11.41
C THR A 47 -9.27 2.37 12.26
N VAL A 48 -8.15 1.70 11.94
CA VAL A 48 -6.90 1.72 12.71
C VAL A 48 -5.93 2.78 12.19
N LEU A 49 -5.81 2.87 10.86
CA LEU A 49 -4.88 3.76 10.19
C LEU A 49 -5.54 4.40 8.98
N ILE A 50 -5.35 5.70 8.83
CA ILE A 50 -5.68 6.44 7.62
C ILE A 50 -4.42 7.12 7.09
N ASP A 51 -4.23 7.04 5.78
CA ASP A 51 -3.08 7.63 5.12
C ASP A 51 -3.41 8.24 3.75
N TRP A 52 -2.57 9.17 3.31
CA TRP A 52 -2.64 9.85 2.02
C TRP A 52 -1.30 9.78 1.30
N PRO A 53 -1.29 9.67 -0.04
CA PRO A 53 -0.06 9.42 -0.76
C PRO A 53 0.82 10.67 -0.85
N ILE A 54 2.13 10.47 -0.77
CA ILE A 54 3.15 11.47 -1.10
C ILE A 54 3.23 11.61 -2.62
N ILE A 55 3.47 10.50 -3.32
CA ILE A 55 3.53 10.43 -4.77
C ILE A 55 2.41 9.52 -5.26
N LEU A 56 1.73 9.96 -6.32
CA LEU A 56 0.61 9.29 -6.94
C LEU A 56 0.83 9.25 -8.45
N VAL A 57 1.00 8.06 -9.00
CA VAL A 57 1.20 7.81 -10.42
C VAL A 57 -0.08 7.23 -10.99
N CYS A 58 -0.74 7.98 -11.87
CA CYS A 58 -1.91 7.51 -12.59
C CYS A 58 -1.49 6.52 -13.69
N ASN A 59 -2.13 5.35 -13.77
CA ASN A 59 -1.82 4.35 -14.80
C ASN A 59 -2.36 4.81 -16.16
N ASN A 60 -3.67 5.00 -16.25
CA ASN A 60 -4.35 5.42 -17.47
C ASN A 60 -4.84 6.87 -17.41
N LEU A 61 -4.07 7.78 -18.01
CA LEU A 61 -4.34 9.23 -18.02
C LEU A 61 -5.62 9.63 -18.77
N LYS A 62 -6.20 8.72 -19.58
CA LYS A 62 -7.47 8.97 -20.28
C LYS A 62 -8.68 8.51 -19.46
N GLN A 63 -8.48 7.57 -18.54
CA GLN A 63 -9.55 6.98 -17.75
C GLN A 63 -9.65 7.59 -16.35
N TYR A 64 -8.53 7.98 -15.74
CA TYR A 64 -8.54 8.47 -14.36
C TYR A 64 -8.00 9.90 -14.25
N CYS A 65 -8.57 10.67 -13.32
CA CYS A 65 -8.09 12.00 -12.97
C CYS A 65 -6.62 11.93 -12.52
N TYR A 66 -5.76 12.74 -13.12
CA TYR A 66 -4.33 12.77 -12.83
C TYR A 66 -4.03 13.03 -11.34
N ASN A 67 -4.86 13.82 -10.65
CA ASN A 67 -4.63 14.23 -9.26
C ASN A 67 -5.22 13.29 -8.21
N CYS A 68 -6.38 12.70 -8.48
CA CYS A 68 -7.12 11.94 -7.46
C CYS A 68 -7.55 10.54 -7.92
N LEU A 69 -7.18 10.14 -9.14
CA LEU A 69 -7.57 8.86 -9.74
C LEU A 69 -9.08 8.58 -9.81
N ARG A 70 -9.91 9.63 -9.70
CA ARG A 70 -11.36 9.52 -9.94
C ARG A 70 -11.59 9.03 -11.36
N ASP A 71 -12.46 8.05 -11.53
CA ASP A 71 -12.83 7.61 -12.88
C ASP A 71 -13.45 8.79 -13.64
N LEU A 72 -12.93 9.08 -14.83
CA LEU A 72 -13.40 10.18 -15.66
C LEU A 72 -14.66 9.80 -16.44
N SER A 73 -14.94 8.49 -16.61
CA SER A 73 -16.14 8.01 -17.31
C SER A 73 -17.43 8.26 -16.53
N ILE A 74 -17.35 8.44 -15.21
CA ILE A 74 -18.50 8.78 -14.37
C ILE A 74 -18.83 10.28 -14.41
N LEU A 75 -18.03 11.09 -15.11
CA LEU A 75 -18.26 12.52 -15.23
C LEU A 75 -19.28 12.81 -16.34
N GLY A 76 -20.14 13.80 -16.13
CA GLY A 76 -21.02 14.35 -17.16
C GLY A 76 -20.31 15.28 -18.17
N HIS A 77 -18.97 15.31 -18.19
CA HIS A 77 -18.16 16.16 -19.07
C HIS A 77 -16.81 15.50 -19.40
N SER A 78 -16.07 16.05 -20.37
CA SER A 78 -14.81 15.48 -20.88
C SER A 78 -13.58 15.63 -19.96
N GLY A 79 -13.76 15.98 -18.69
CA GLY A 79 -12.67 16.42 -17.82
C GLY A 79 -12.07 17.79 -18.20
N VAL A 80 -11.15 18.28 -17.37
CA VAL A 80 -10.37 19.51 -17.55
C VAL A 80 -8.97 19.12 -18.00
N HIS A 81 -8.53 19.58 -19.17
CA HIS A 81 -7.20 19.28 -19.69
C HIS A 81 -6.17 20.33 -19.27
N CYS A 82 -4.94 19.90 -18.97
CA CYS A 82 -3.84 20.84 -18.81
C CYS A 82 -3.57 21.58 -20.13
N SER A 83 -3.63 22.90 -20.13
CA SER A 83 -3.42 23.74 -21.31
C SER A 83 -1.99 23.70 -21.86
N GLU A 84 -1.01 23.33 -21.03
CA GLU A 84 0.41 23.29 -21.40
C GLU A 84 0.78 21.97 -22.07
N CYS A 85 0.63 20.83 -21.36
CA CYS A 85 1.03 19.53 -21.91
C CYS A 85 -0.07 18.85 -22.73
N ARG A 86 -1.36 19.16 -22.49
CA ARG A 86 -2.53 18.45 -23.04
C ARG A 86 -2.57 16.93 -22.77
N ILE A 87 -1.64 16.41 -21.97
CA ILE A 87 -1.52 15.00 -21.60
C ILE A 87 -2.31 14.68 -20.33
N ALA A 88 -2.23 15.54 -19.31
CA ALA A 88 -2.92 15.34 -18.04
C ALA A 88 -4.37 15.82 -18.11
N VAL A 89 -5.28 14.99 -17.60
CA VAL A 89 -6.73 15.24 -17.52
C VAL A 89 -7.16 15.20 -16.06
N PHE A 90 -8.04 16.12 -15.66
CA PHE A 90 -8.51 16.28 -14.28
C PHE A 90 -10.02 16.22 -14.24
N CYS A 91 -10.60 15.74 -13.13
CA CYS A 91 -12.06 15.73 -12.98
C CYS A 91 -12.65 17.13 -12.74
N SER A 92 -11.84 18.12 -12.36
CA SER A 92 -12.29 19.49 -12.11
C SER A 92 -11.13 20.49 -12.11
N ASP A 93 -11.43 21.78 -12.24
CA ASP A 93 -10.47 22.88 -12.06
C ASP A 93 -9.84 22.89 -10.67
N ALA A 94 -10.56 22.40 -9.65
CA ALA A 94 -10.02 22.24 -8.31
C ALA A 94 -8.90 21.18 -8.28
N CYS A 95 -9.11 20.03 -8.93
CA CYS A 95 -8.06 19.00 -9.06
C CYS A 95 -6.85 19.49 -9.88
N LEU A 96 -7.07 20.25 -10.96
CA LEU A 96 -5.97 20.85 -11.72
C LEU A 96 -5.14 21.81 -10.86
N ARG A 97 -5.80 22.73 -10.14
CA ARG A 97 -5.11 23.68 -9.24
C ARG A 97 -4.38 22.99 -8.11
N ALA A 98 -5.02 21.99 -7.47
CA ALA A 98 -4.40 21.20 -6.42
C ALA A 98 -3.14 20.47 -6.93
N ALA A 99 -3.21 19.87 -8.12
CA ALA A 99 -2.06 19.17 -8.70
C ALA A 99 -0.90 20.12 -9.04
N LYS A 100 -1.19 21.33 -9.53
CA LYS A 100 -0.16 22.35 -9.79
C LYS A 100 0.48 22.89 -8.51
N GLY A 101 -0.27 22.91 -7.41
CA GLY A 101 0.19 23.37 -6.09
C GLY A 101 0.84 22.31 -5.21
N ASN A 102 0.90 21.05 -5.64
CA ASN A 102 1.50 19.95 -4.88
C ASN A 102 2.90 19.62 -5.46
N PRO A 103 3.98 19.63 -4.63
CA PRO A 103 5.35 19.48 -5.09
C PRO A 103 5.66 18.10 -5.71
N ALA A 104 4.83 17.09 -5.47
CA ALA A 104 4.98 15.73 -5.96
C ALA A 104 3.95 15.34 -7.05
N ALA A 105 3.11 16.27 -7.52
CA ALA A 105 2.04 15.99 -8.48
C ALA A 105 2.30 16.59 -9.88
N HIS A 106 1.49 17.54 -10.34
CA HIS A 106 1.57 18.14 -11.68
C HIS A 106 2.13 19.56 -11.63
N THR A 107 3.30 19.74 -11.00
CA THR A 107 4.00 21.03 -10.99
C THR A 107 4.39 21.46 -12.41
N ALA A 108 4.77 22.73 -12.58
CA ALA A 108 5.28 23.22 -13.87
C ALA A 108 6.48 22.40 -14.38
N ASP A 109 7.36 21.96 -13.48
CA ASP A 109 8.51 21.12 -13.83
C ASP A 109 8.08 19.72 -14.28
N VAL A 110 7.22 19.04 -13.50
CA VAL A 110 6.70 17.72 -13.88
C VAL A 110 5.96 17.79 -15.21
N CYS A 111 5.12 18.81 -15.41
CA CYS A 111 4.42 19.07 -16.65
C CYS A 111 5.39 19.18 -17.83
N ARG A 112 6.42 20.03 -17.73
CA ARG A 112 7.41 20.23 -18.79
C ARG A 112 8.22 18.96 -19.07
N VAL A 113 8.74 18.30 -18.04
CA VAL A 113 9.55 17.07 -18.17
C VAL A 113 8.74 15.97 -18.86
N LEU A 114 7.53 15.68 -18.38
CA LEU A 114 6.72 14.60 -18.95
C LEU A 114 6.14 14.92 -20.32
N SER A 115 5.90 16.20 -20.64
CA SER A 115 5.46 16.62 -21.98
C SER A 115 6.52 16.39 -23.06
N LYS A 116 7.80 16.36 -22.67
CA LYS A 116 8.95 16.18 -23.56
C LYS A 116 9.49 14.75 -23.51
N ALA A 117 8.86 13.86 -22.74
CA ALA A 117 9.33 12.50 -22.56
C ALA A 117 9.13 11.65 -23.81
N ASP A 118 10.26 11.21 -24.39
CA ASP A 118 10.26 10.14 -25.39
C ASP A 118 9.92 8.81 -24.72
N ARG A 119 8.79 8.22 -25.12
CA ARG A 119 8.28 6.95 -24.60
C ARG A 119 8.58 5.77 -25.53
N SER A 120 9.28 6.01 -26.64
CA SER A 120 9.65 4.93 -27.57
C SER A 120 10.49 3.88 -26.86
N GLY A 121 10.12 2.60 -27.05
CA GLY A 121 10.81 1.46 -26.46
C GLY A 121 10.63 1.27 -24.95
N LEU A 122 9.83 2.09 -24.26
CA LEU A 122 9.46 1.83 -22.86
C LEU A 122 8.23 0.92 -22.81
N ASN A 123 8.27 -0.08 -21.93
CA ASN A 123 7.07 -0.82 -21.57
C ASN A 123 6.18 0.03 -20.64
N GLU A 124 5.03 -0.51 -20.25
CA GLU A 124 4.08 0.21 -19.39
C GLU A 124 4.70 0.53 -18.02
N GLU A 125 5.37 -0.43 -17.40
CA GLU A 125 6.02 -0.28 -16.09
C GLU A 125 7.08 0.84 -16.11
N ASP A 126 7.98 0.84 -17.08
CA ASP A 126 9.01 1.87 -17.27
C ASP A 126 8.40 3.24 -17.56
N THR A 127 7.26 3.28 -18.26
CA THR A 127 6.51 4.52 -18.47
C THR A 127 5.96 5.08 -17.15
N LEU A 128 5.49 4.21 -16.24
CA LEU A 128 5.02 4.59 -14.91
C LEU A 128 6.19 5.00 -14.01
N SER A 129 7.30 4.25 -14.03
CA SER A 129 8.51 4.61 -13.29
C SER A 129 9.11 5.94 -13.77
N LEU A 130 9.05 6.27 -15.06
CA LEU A 130 9.48 7.59 -15.54
C LEU A 130 8.59 8.72 -14.99
N ARG A 131 7.28 8.48 -14.81
CA ARG A 131 6.37 9.45 -14.16
C ARG A 131 6.70 9.63 -12.68
N LEU A 132 6.88 8.52 -11.97
CA LEU A 132 7.35 8.49 -10.58
C LEU A 132 8.63 9.29 -10.42
N LEU A 133 9.63 9.05 -11.26
CA LEU A 133 10.94 9.71 -11.18
C LEU A 133 10.84 11.21 -11.47
N ALA A 134 10.02 11.63 -12.43
CA ALA A 134 9.77 13.06 -12.67
C ALA A 134 9.12 13.75 -11.45
N GLN A 135 8.15 13.08 -10.81
CA GLN A 135 7.51 13.57 -9.58
C GLN A 135 8.48 13.60 -8.40
N ALA A 136 9.28 12.55 -8.20
CA ALA A 136 10.28 12.46 -7.15
C ALA A 136 11.39 13.51 -7.34
N GLN A 137 11.82 13.78 -8.57
CA GLN A 137 12.77 14.85 -8.89
C GLN A 137 12.23 16.22 -8.53
N ALA A 138 10.97 16.50 -8.87
CA ALA A 138 10.34 17.77 -8.52
C ALA A 138 10.18 17.93 -7.00
N LEU A 139 9.77 16.86 -6.30
CA LEU A 139 9.64 16.85 -4.85
C LEU A 139 10.99 17.08 -4.15
N SER A 140 12.02 16.35 -4.57
CA SER A 140 13.39 16.49 -4.07
C SER A 140 13.92 17.90 -4.29
N ALA A 141 13.75 18.46 -5.50
CA ALA A 141 14.16 19.81 -5.81
C ALA A 141 13.40 20.85 -4.96
N ALA A 142 12.09 20.70 -4.78
CA ALA A 142 11.29 21.62 -3.97
C ALA A 142 11.61 21.55 -2.47
N SER A 143 12.18 20.45 -1.98
CA SER A 143 12.64 20.33 -0.58
C SER A 143 13.90 21.17 -0.30
N ASN A 144 14.71 21.46 -1.32
CA ASN A 144 15.98 22.15 -1.13
C ASN A 144 15.78 23.66 -0.83
N PRO A 145 16.26 24.18 0.31
CA PRO A 145 16.04 25.57 0.70
C PRO A 145 16.73 26.62 -0.18
N HIS A 146 17.66 26.20 -1.03
CA HIS A 146 18.31 27.11 -1.98
C HIS A 146 17.50 27.31 -3.27
N ASN A 147 16.43 26.53 -3.49
CA ASN A 147 15.60 26.68 -4.68
C ASN A 147 14.47 27.69 -4.44
N ALA A 148 14.20 28.53 -5.44
CA ALA A 148 13.15 29.54 -5.38
C ALA A 148 11.76 28.89 -5.55
N VAL A 149 11.17 28.46 -4.44
CA VAL A 149 9.79 27.97 -4.33
C VAL A 149 9.03 28.75 -3.26
N ASN A 150 7.70 28.70 -3.31
CA ASN A 150 6.87 29.30 -2.26
C ASN A 150 7.17 28.62 -0.91
N PRO A 151 7.36 29.36 0.21
CA PRO A 151 7.66 28.80 1.53
C PRO A 151 6.71 27.68 1.99
N THR A 152 5.40 27.79 1.75
CA THR A 152 4.43 26.75 2.15
C THR A 152 4.62 25.45 1.35
N MET A 153 4.96 25.58 0.06
CA MET A 153 5.25 24.44 -0.81
C MET A 153 6.58 23.79 -0.45
N GLN A 154 7.57 24.60 -0.07
CA GLN A 154 8.87 24.12 0.36
C GLN A 154 8.78 23.32 1.68
N GLU A 155 8.02 23.83 2.66
CA GLU A 155 7.78 23.12 3.91
C GLU A 155 7.10 21.75 3.68
N ALA A 156 6.03 21.75 2.88
CA ALA A 156 5.35 20.51 2.49
C ALA A 156 6.29 19.54 1.75
N ALA A 157 7.09 20.04 0.81
CA ALA A 157 8.07 19.24 0.07
C ALA A 157 9.15 18.65 1.00
N GLN A 158 9.65 19.42 1.96
CA GLN A 158 10.64 18.95 2.93
C GLN A 158 10.07 17.83 3.80
N GLN A 159 8.85 17.98 4.31
CA GLN A 159 8.18 16.95 5.10
C GLN A 159 7.98 15.66 4.29
N GLN A 160 7.43 15.79 3.09
CA GLN A 160 7.16 14.68 2.17
C GLN A 160 8.44 13.96 1.72
N TRP A 161 9.47 14.70 1.27
CA TRP A 161 10.74 14.12 0.86
C TRP A 161 11.45 13.43 2.02
N THR A 162 11.41 14.02 3.22
CA THR A 162 11.98 13.40 4.43
C THR A 162 11.28 12.10 4.78
N ALA A 163 9.94 12.06 4.71
CA ALA A 163 9.17 10.84 4.94
C ALA A 163 9.52 9.76 3.92
N PHE A 164 9.56 10.12 2.63
CA PHE A 164 9.97 9.21 1.55
C PHE A 164 11.39 8.68 1.73
N ALA A 165 12.37 9.54 2.00
CA ALA A 165 13.76 9.16 2.15
C ALA A 165 14.02 8.20 3.34
N ARG A 166 13.16 8.25 4.37
CA ARG A 166 13.18 7.37 5.55
C ARG A 166 12.55 5.99 5.33
N MET A 167 11.89 5.76 4.19
CA MET A 167 11.36 4.45 3.83
C MET A 167 12.48 3.45 3.58
N GLN A 168 12.18 2.16 3.81
CA GLN A 168 13.13 1.08 3.56
C GLN A 168 13.43 0.98 2.07
N SER A 169 14.71 0.98 1.70
CA SER A 169 15.15 0.53 0.38
C SER A 169 15.40 -0.98 0.41
N ALA A 170 15.36 -1.64 -0.74
CA ALA A 170 15.74 -3.04 -0.85
C ALA A 170 17.15 -3.27 -0.27
N ALA A 171 17.32 -4.36 0.49
CA ALA A 171 18.64 -4.75 0.96
C ALA A 171 19.51 -5.21 -0.23
N PRO A 172 20.85 -5.06 -0.19
CA PRO A 172 21.73 -5.52 -1.26
C PRO A 172 21.60 -7.02 -1.59
N SER A 173 21.11 -7.82 -0.64
CA SER A 173 20.88 -9.26 -0.76
C SER A 173 19.56 -9.64 -1.44
N VAL A 174 18.68 -8.68 -1.76
CA VAL A 174 17.46 -8.91 -2.56
C VAL A 174 17.83 -8.81 -4.03
N THR A 175 18.60 -9.79 -4.49
CA THR A 175 19.38 -9.74 -5.73
C THR A 175 18.61 -10.01 -7.04
N PRO A 176 17.28 -10.25 -7.12
CA PRO A 176 16.61 -10.21 -8.42
C PRO A 176 15.97 -8.85 -8.76
N LEU A 177 15.68 -7.97 -7.80
CA LEU A 177 14.91 -6.73 -8.04
C LEU A 177 15.77 -5.54 -8.51
N TYR A 178 17.08 -5.58 -8.28
CA TYR A 178 17.97 -4.51 -8.71
C TYR A 178 18.41 -4.71 -10.17
N ASP A 179 17.57 -4.30 -11.12
CA ASP A 179 17.99 -4.15 -12.51
C ASP A 179 18.74 -2.81 -12.68
N GLN A 180 20.05 -2.87 -12.52
CA GLN A 180 20.93 -1.71 -12.74
C GLN A 180 20.81 -1.17 -14.18
N GLN A 181 20.63 -2.04 -15.17
CA GLN A 181 20.48 -1.61 -16.56
C GLN A 181 19.18 -0.84 -16.74
N ARG A 182 18.09 -1.28 -16.12
CA ARG A 182 16.82 -0.54 -16.09
C ARG A 182 16.98 0.84 -15.45
N SER A 183 17.69 0.92 -14.33
CA SER A 183 17.96 2.19 -13.64
C SER A 183 18.74 3.17 -14.53
N ILE A 184 19.77 2.69 -15.23
CA ILE A 184 20.56 3.47 -16.20
C ILE A 184 19.67 3.97 -17.35
N ARG A 185 18.87 3.08 -17.98
CA ARG A 185 17.97 3.45 -19.08
C ARG A 185 16.97 4.53 -18.68
N LEU A 186 16.33 4.37 -17.51
CA LEU A 186 15.38 5.35 -16.99
C LEU A 186 16.05 6.68 -16.63
N HIS A 187 17.25 6.64 -16.05
CA HIS A 187 18.03 7.85 -15.75
C HIS A 187 18.44 8.61 -17.02
N GLU A 188 18.90 7.92 -18.06
CA GLU A 188 19.23 8.56 -19.34
C GLU A 188 18.02 9.26 -19.95
N ARG A 189 16.84 8.63 -19.88
CA ARG A 189 15.59 9.22 -20.37
C ARG A 189 15.17 10.43 -19.53
N LEU A 190 15.22 10.32 -18.20
CA LEU A 190 14.92 11.43 -17.30
C LEU A 190 15.90 12.60 -17.51
N ARG A 191 17.19 12.32 -17.70
CA ARG A 191 18.24 13.33 -17.92
C ARG A 191 18.01 14.11 -19.21
N SER A 192 17.75 13.40 -20.31
CA SER A 192 17.47 14.02 -21.61
C SER A 192 16.25 14.94 -21.55
N THR A 193 15.16 14.46 -20.92
CA THR A 193 13.89 15.19 -20.84
C THR A 193 13.94 16.35 -19.85
N SER A 194 14.66 16.20 -18.74
CA SER A 194 14.94 17.28 -17.79
C SER A 194 15.78 18.38 -18.41
N ALA A 195 16.84 18.03 -19.15
CA ALA A 195 17.65 19.01 -19.88
C ALA A 195 16.80 19.78 -20.91
N ALA A 196 15.96 19.08 -21.69
CA ALA A 196 15.03 19.71 -22.62
C ALA A 196 14.00 20.60 -21.91
N ALA A 197 13.62 20.28 -20.67
CA ALA A 197 12.71 21.06 -19.84
C ALA A 197 13.38 22.25 -19.11
N GLY A 198 14.71 22.36 -19.15
CA GLY A 198 15.46 23.37 -18.37
C GLY A 198 15.50 23.08 -16.87
N VAL A 199 15.30 21.80 -16.48
CA VAL A 199 15.27 21.35 -15.08
C VAL A 199 16.51 20.52 -14.80
N LYS A 200 17.11 20.70 -13.62
CA LYS A 200 18.24 19.88 -13.19
C LYS A 200 17.78 18.44 -12.96
N CYS A 201 18.44 17.49 -13.62
CA CYS A 201 18.19 16.06 -13.41
C CYS A 201 18.76 15.59 -12.06
N MET A 202 18.07 14.68 -11.39
CA MET A 202 18.62 13.94 -10.24
C MET A 202 19.75 12.97 -10.66
N SER A 203 20.57 12.54 -9.71
CA SER A 203 21.68 11.62 -9.98
C SER A 203 21.17 10.19 -10.24
N LEU A 204 22.02 9.34 -10.84
CA LEU A 204 21.69 7.92 -11.00
C LEU A 204 21.46 7.24 -9.64
N GLN A 205 22.26 7.60 -8.63
CA GLN A 205 22.11 7.10 -7.27
C GLN A 205 20.74 7.48 -6.66
N ASP A 206 20.26 8.70 -6.94
CA ASP A 206 18.92 9.11 -6.50
C ASP A 206 17.82 8.33 -7.24
N VAL A 207 17.99 8.07 -8.55
CA VAL A 207 17.06 7.25 -9.33
C VAL A 207 16.98 5.84 -8.75
N GLU A 208 18.12 5.19 -8.53
CA GLU A 208 18.21 3.86 -7.91
C GLU A 208 17.55 3.86 -6.52
N GLY A 209 17.80 4.90 -5.72
CA GLY A 209 17.20 5.07 -4.40
C GLY A 209 15.68 5.27 -4.43
N VAL A 210 15.14 5.94 -5.45
CA VAL A 210 13.69 6.12 -5.63
C VAL A 210 13.04 4.82 -6.05
N LEU A 211 13.57 4.15 -7.08
CA LEU A 211 13.02 2.89 -7.60
C LEU A 211 13.08 1.78 -6.54
N SER A 212 14.18 1.71 -5.78
CA SER A 212 14.34 0.73 -4.71
C SER A 212 13.33 0.92 -3.58
N ARG A 213 13.02 2.17 -3.20
CA ARG A 213 12.00 2.44 -2.18
C ARG A 213 10.59 2.20 -2.71
N GLU A 214 10.31 2.57 -3.97
CA GLU A 214 9.00 2.32 -4.55
C GLU A 214 8.73 0.83 -4.72
N GLY A 215 9.70 0.03 -5.13
CA GLY A 215 9.53 -1.42 -5.25
C GLY A 215 9.18 -2.13 -3.93
N ILE A 216 9.62 -1.59 -2.79
CA ILE A 216 9.36 -2.18 -1.46
C ILE A 216 8.13 -1.58 -0.77
N ASN A 217 7.83 -0.30 -0.99
CA ASN A 217 6.83 0.45 -0.22
C ASN A 217 5.64 0.93 -1.07
N GLY A 218 5.68 0.71 -2.38
CA GLY A 218 4.65 1.14 -3.32
C GLY A 218 3.37 0.31 -3.18
N TYR A 219 2.23 0.98 -3.28
CA TYR A 219 0.92 0.34 -3.26
C TYR A 219 0.21 0.54 -4.59
N GLY A 220 -0.35 -0.55 -5.13
CA GLY A 220 -1.35 -0.46 -6.19
C GLY A 220 -2.64 0.15 -5.65
N VAL A 221 -3.12 1.24 -6.25
CA VAL A 221 -4.42 1.86 -5.97
C VAL A 221 -5.47 1.12 -6.78
N MET A 222 -6.38 0.40 -6.12
CA MET A 222 -7.30 -0.51 -6.80
C MET A 222 -8.39 0.25 -7.55
N ALA A 223 -8.74 -0.22 -8.74
CA ALA A 223 -9.98 0.16 -9.42
C ALA A 223 -11.12 -0.77 -8.99
N GLN A 224 -12.36 -0.44 -9.37
CA GLN A 224 -13.43 -1.43 -9.26
C GLN A 224 -13.04 -2.69 -10.04
N SER A 225 -13.29 -3.87 -9.46
CA SER A 225 -13.13 -5.14 -10.16
C SER A 225 -13.87 -5.11 -11.48
N GLY A 226 -13.29 -5.75 -12.50
CA GLY A 226 -13.98 -5.88 -13.76
C GLY A 226 -15.14 -6.87 -13.72
N PRO A 227 -15.84 -7.05 -14.86
CA PRO A 227 -17.05 -7.86 -14.94
C PRO A 227 -16.84 -9.32 -14.55
N GLU A 228 -15.62 -9.85 -14.70
CA GLU A 228 -15.25 -11.22 -14.38
C GLU A 228 -14.61 -11.33 -12.98
N GLY A 229 -14.68 -10.26 -12.18
CA GLY A 229 -14.09 -10.19 -10.84
C GLY A 229 -12.59 -9.89 -10.86
N GLU A 230 -12.01 -9.67 -12.04
CA GLU A 230 -10.57 -9.49 -12.19
C GLU A 230 -10.08 -8.22 -11.51
N ARG A 231 -8.89 -8.30 -10.91
CA ARG A 231 -8.26 -7.16 -10.23
C ARG A 231 -7.77 -6.14 -11.23
N ARG A 232 -8.08 -4.87 -10.96
CA ARG A 232 -7.66 -3.74 -11.78
C ARG A 232 -7.01 -2.69 -10.90
N ILE A 233 -6.01 -1.98 -11.45
CA ILE A 233 -5.26 -0.93 -10.76
C ILE A 233 -5.44 0.37 -11.53
N ARG A 234 -5.81 1.45 -10.83
CA ARG A 234 -5.98 2.79 -11.41
C ARG A 234 -4.71 3.65 -11.32
N GLY A 235 -3.81 3.32 -10.39
CA GLY A 235 -2.53 3.98 -10.21
C GLY A 235 -1.65 3.27 -9.21
N THR A 236 -0.41 3.74 -9.07
CA THR A 236 0.51 3.35 -7.99
C THR A 236 0.73 4.54 -7.08
N ALA A 237 0.90 4.31 -5.78
CA ALA A 237 1.08 5.38 -4.83
C ALA A 237 1.99 5.00 -3.66
N ILE A 238 2.62 6.02 -3.08
CA ILE A 238 3.55 5.88 -1.96
C ILE A 238 2.95 6.54 -0.73
N TYR A 239 2.69 5.75 0.31
CA TYR A 239 1.96 6.15 1.51
C TYR A 239 2.94 6.22 2.71
N PRO A 240 3.11 7.39 3.36
CA PRO A 240 4.14 7.63 4.38
C PRO A 240 3.95 6.87 5.69
N LEU A 241 2.73 6.44 6.00
CA LEU A 241 2.38 5.69 7.19
C LEU A 241 2.13 4.23 6.83
N ALA A 242 1.34 3.95 5.79
CA ALA A 242 0.99 2.57 5.43
C ALA A 242 2.22 1.68 5.15
N CYS A 243 3.34 2.25 4.71
CA CYS A 243 4.59 1.51 4.52
C CYS A 243 5.19 0.90 5.81
N TYR A 244 4.71 1.31 6.99
CA TYR A 244 5.15 0.79 8.29
C TYR A 244 4.25 -0.32 8.86
N VAL A 245 3.19 -0.73 8.15
CA VAL A 245 2.35 -1.85 8.58
C VAL A 245 2.98 -3.15 8.08
N ASN A 246 3.61 -3.89 8.97
CA ASN A 246 4.36 -5.10 8.64
C ASN A 246 3.47 -6.26 8.18
N HIS A 247 4.09 -7.27 7.57
CA HIS A 247 3.40 -8.45 7.06
C HIS A 247 3.16 -9.53 8.11
N GLU A 248 1.95 -10.11 8.15
CA GLU A 248 1.68 -11.47 8.64
C GLU A 248 0.72 -12.23 7.73
N CYS A 249 0.80 -13.57 7.76
CA CYS A 249 -0.10 -14.45 7.00
C CYS A 249 -1.47 -14.66 7.67
N LEU A 250 -1.59 -14.28 8.96
CA LEU A 250 -2.84 -14.14 9.72
C LEU A 250 -2.93 -12.69 10.23
N PRO A 251 -3.09 -11.71 9.33
CA PRO A 251 -3.02 -10.30 9.71
C PRO A 251 -4.19 -9.89 10.60
N ASN A 252 -4.00 -8.80 11.33
CA ASN A 252 -5.08 -8.23 12.13
C ASN A 252 -5.80 -7.04 11.50
N VAL A 253 -5.24 -6.44 10.44
CA VAL A 253 -5.92 -5.40 9.66
C VAL A 253 -5.98 -5.75 8.18
N ALA A 254 -6.99 -5.23 7.50
CA ALA A 254 -7.06 -5.26 6.05
C ALA A 254 -7.32 -3.87 5.47
N ARG A 255 -6.71 -3.62 4.31
CA ARG A 255 -6.86 -2.39 3.56
C ARG A 255 -8.28 -2.26 3.02
N VAL A 256 -8.80 -1.04 3.06
CA VAL A 256 -10.07 -0.63 2.46
C VAL A 256 -9.86 0.59 1.58
N ASP A 257 -10.30 0.43 0.34
CA ASP A 257 -10.31 1.48 -0.67
C ASP A 257 -11.77 1.94 -0.86
N ASP A 258 -12.04 3.20 -0.54
CA ASP A 258 -13.35 3.83 -0.76
C ASP A 258 -13.21 4.93 -1.82
N PHE A 259 -13.15 4.49 -3.08
CA PHE A 259 -12.98 5.37 -4.23
C PHE A 259 -14.31 5.62 -4.94
N ASP A 260 -14.34 6.77 -5.61
CA ASP A 260 -15.42 7.35 -6.39
C ASP A 260 -16.70 7.66 -5.60
N SER A 261 -16.70 7.43 -4.29
CA SER A 261 -17.76 7.84 -3.36
C SER A 261 -18.06 9.34 -3.46
N SER A 262 -19.35 9.66 -3.47
CA SER A 262 -19.85 11.05 -3.38
C SER A 262 -19.68 11.63 -1.99
N GLN A 263 -19.44 10.79 -0.98
CA GLN A 263 -19.36 11.19 0.42
C GLN A 263 -18.00 11.76 0.80
N TYR A 264 -16.93 11.42 0.07
CA TYR A 264 -15.56 11.84 0.41
C TYR A 264 -14.88 12.57 -0.75
N PRO A 265 -14.31 13.77 -0.51
CA PRO A 265 -13.57 14.49 -1.55
C PRO A 265 -12.22 13.86 -1.89
N HIS A 266 -11.71 12.94 -1.06
CA HIS A 266 -10.37 12.36 -1.18
C HIS A 266 -10.39 10.94 -1.77
N ASN A 267 -10.13 10.86 -3.06
CA ASN A 267 -10.27 9.65 -3.86
C ASN A 267 -9.00 8.76 -3.89
N THR A 268 -8.10 8.97 -2.94
CA THR A 268 -6.81 8.27 -2.79
C THR A 268 -6.45 8.02 -1.34
N ARG A 269 -7.43 8.12 -0.43
CA ARG A 269 -7.24 7.83 0.99
C ARG A 269 -7.13 6.32 1.16
N MET A 270 -6.05 5.86 1.79
CA MET A 270 -5.92 4.47 2.22
C MET A 270 -6.40 4.34 3.66
N CYS A 271 -7.21 3.32 3.93
CA CYS A 271 -7.67 3.00 5.29
C CYS A 271 -7.32 1.55 5.62
N PHE A 272 -6.94 1.29 6.86
CA PHE A 272 -6.85 -0.06 7.41
C PHE A 272 -7.91 -0.23 8.48
N ARG A 273 -8.66 -1.33 8.41
CA ARG A 273 -9.65 -1.70 9.42
C ARG A 273 -9.29 -3.01 10.08
N ALA A 274 -9.56 -3.10 11.38
CA ALA A 274 -9.33 -4.30 12.18
C ALA A 274 -10.26 -5.44 11.73
N LEU A 275 -9.70 -6.63 11.60
CA LEU A 275 -10.42 -7.85 11.25
C LEU A 275 -11.11 -8.47 12.47
N HIS A 276 -10.48 -8.38 13.63
CA HIS A 276 -10.98 -8.82 14.92
C HIS A 276 -10.54 -7.84 16.02
N ASP A 277 -10.98 -8.08 17.25
CA ASP A 277 -10.53 -7.28 18.41
C ASP A 277 -9.01 -7.44 18.59
N LEU A 278 -8.33 -6.33 18.90
CA LEU A 278 -6.88 -6.25 19.10
C LEU A 278 -6.59 -5.61 20.46
N PRO A 279 -5.93 -6.33 21.39
CA PRO A 279 -5.46 -5.76 22.64
C PRO A 279 -4.43 -4.64 22.44
N ALA A 280 -4.37 -3.72 23.40
CA ALA A 280 -3.24 -2.80 23.51
C ALA A 280 -1.90 -3.54 23.61
N GLY A 281 -0.87 -3.06 22.91
CA GLY A 281 0.46 -3.66 22.89
C GLY A 281 0.72 -4.60 21.71
N GLU A 282 -0.31 -5.04 20.99
CA GLU A 282 -0.16 -5.85 19.77
C GLU A 282 0.37 -5.03 18.60
N GLU A 283 1.17 -5.66 17.73
CA GLU A 283 1.62 -5.08 16.48
C GLU A 283 0.47 -5.06 15.46
N ILE A 284 0.31 -3.96 14.72
CA ILE A 284 -0.63 -3.86 13.60
C ILE A 284 0.01 -4.46 12.34
N THR A 285 -0.62 -5.50 11.80
CA THR A 285 -0.09 -6.30 10.69
C THR A 285 -1.11 -6.49 9.58
N GLN A 286 -0.64 -6.47 8.33
CA GLN A 286 -1.43 -6.71 7.12
C GLN A 286 -0.89 -7.90 6.33
N SER A 287 -1.63 -8.41 5.35
CA SER A 287 -1.07 -9.34 4.36
C SER A 287 -0.58 -8.59 3.13
N TYR A 288 0.63 -8.89 2.63
CA TYR A 288 1.21 -8.26 1.43
C TYR A 288 0.70 -8.89 0.12
N PHE A 289 -0.02 -9.99 0.23
CA PHE A 289 -0.60 -10.74 -0.87
C PHE A 289 -1.95 -11.35 -0.43
N PRO A 290 -2.72 -11.97 -1.33
CA PRO A 290 -3.98 -12.62 -0.97
C PRO A 290 -3.79 -13.71 0.10
N LEU A 291 -4.70 -13.76 1.08
CA LEU A 291 -4.65 -14.76 2.17
C LEU A 291 -4.64 -16.24 1.73
N PRO A 292 -5.32 -16.67 0.65
CA PRO A 292 -5.38 -18.10 0.29
C PRO A 292 -4.10 -18.64 -0.38
N VAL A 293 -3.01 -17.86 -0.45
CA VAL A 293 -1.72 -18.33 -1.01
C VAL A 293 -1.07 -19.37 -0.08
N GLY A 294 -0.57 -20.47 -0.64
CA GLY A 294 0.06 -21.59 0.09
C GLY A 294 1.47 -21.28 0.63
N TYR A 295 1.91 -22.04 1.64
CA TYR A 295 3.13 -21.77 2.42
C TYR A 295 4.38 -21.47 1.58
N GLN A 296 4.75 -22.38 0.69
CA GLN A 296 5.98 -22.28 -0.11
C GLN A 296 5.98 -21.03 -0.99
N GLU A 297 4.85 -20.72 -1.63
CA GLU A 297 4.69 -19.54 -2.46
C GLU A 297 4.75 -18.25 -1.63
N ARG A 298 4.15 -18.23 -0.43
CA ARG A 298 4.27 -17.09 0.49
C ARG A 298 5.72 -16.85 0.88
N GLN A 299 6.46 -17.87 1.33
CA GLN A 299 7.86 -17.71 1.74
C GLN A 299 8.75 -17.28 0.58
N LYS A 300 8.59 -17.92 -0.59
CA LYS A 300 9.33 -17.54 -1.80
C LYS A 300 9.10 -16.08 -2.16
N ARG A 301 7.82 -15.66 -2.21
CA ARG A 301 7.47 -14.28 -2.55
C ARG A 301 8.01 -13.27 -1.55
N LEU A 302 7.94 -13.54 -0.25
CA LEU A 302 8.51 -12.65 0.77
C LEU A 302 10.03 -12.53 0.66
N GLN A 303 10.70 -13.61 0.30
CA GLN A 303 12.14 -13.60 0.07
C GLN A 303 12.53 -12.85 -1.20
N GLU A 304 11.81 -13.07 -2.31
CA GLU A 304 12.08 -12.47 -3.62
C GLU A 304 11.69 -10.98 -3.68
N ASP A 305 10.49 -10.63 -3.20
CA ASP A 305 9.93 -9.28 -3.30
C ASP A 305 10.40 -8.37 -2.16
N TYR A 306 10.56 -8.91 -0.95
CA TYR A 306 10.77 -8.11 0.28
C TYR A 306 12.05 -8.45 1.05
N GLY A 307 12.71 -9.57 0.72
CA GLY A 307 13.98 -9.96 1.32
C GLY A 307 13.92 -10.52 2.73
N PHE A 308 12.79 -11.09 3.17
CA PHE A 308 12.67 -11.68 4.51
C PHE A 308 11.88 -13.00 4.52
N THR A 309 12.13 -13.82 5.54
CA THR A 309 11.37 -15.04 5.84
C THR A 309 10.31 -14.74 6.91
N CYS A 310 9.06 -15.14 6.67
CA CYS A 310 8.00 -14.94 7.66
C CYS A 310 7.98 -16.06 8.69
N THR A 311 7.97 -15.69 9.96
CA THR A 311 7.91 -16.61 11.11
C THR A 311 6.64 -16.44 11.93
N CYS A 312 5.56 -15.93 11.32
CA CYS A 312 4.27 -15.77 11.99
C CYS A 312 3.65 -17.13 12.40
N PRO A 313 2.66 -17.16 13.31
CA PRO A 313 2.06 -18.40 13.80
C PRO A 313 1.63 -19.37 12.69
N ARG A 314 0.96 -18.88 11.63
CA ARG A 314 0.59 -19.72 10.47
C ARG A 314 1.79 -20.31 9.73
N CYS A 315 2.87 -19.55 9.57
CA CYS A 315 4.06 -20.09 8.91
C CYS A 315 4.79 -21.12 9.77
N LYS A 316 4.74 -21.00 11.10
CA LYS A 316 5.31 -22.01 12.01
C LYS A 316 4.53 -23.32 11.94
N GLU A 317 3.21 -23.23 11.99
CA GLU A 317 2.31 -24.39 11.89
C GLU A 317 2.39 -25.07 10.52
N GLU A 318 2.25 -24.32 9.42
CA GLU A 318 2.31 -24.92 8.08
C GLU A 318 3.70 -25.49 7.73
N ALA A 319 4.77 -25.07 8.43
CA ALA A 319 6.09 -25.65 8.27
C ALA A 319 6.22 -27.04 8.93
N SER A 320 5.52 -27.30 10.04
CA SER A 320 5.57 -28.63 10.69
C SER A 320 4.83 -29.70 9.88
N TRP A 321 3.84 -29.31 9.07
CA TRP A 321 3.18 -30.26 8.16
C TRP A 321 4.14 -30.84 7.12
N LEU A 322 5.18 -30.07 6.74
CA LEU A 322 6.20 -30.52 5.79
C LEU A 322 7.24 -31.45 6.43
N SER A 323 7.52 -31.30 7.72
CA SER A 323 8.42 -32.24 8.42
C SER A 323 7.77 -33.59 8.67
N ASP A 324 6.45 -33.61 8.91
CA ASP A 324 5.69 -34.84 9.13
C ASP A 324 5.59 -35.69 7.85
N ASP A 325 5.56 -35.06 6.67
CA ASP A 325 5.59 -35.72 5.36
C ASP A 325 6.96 -36.35 5.03
N GLU A 326 8.07 -35.77 5.52
CA GLU A 326 9.42 -36.34 5.39
C GLU A 326 9.64 -37.51 6.38
N GLU A 327 9.15 -37.41 7.62
CA GLU A 327 9.19 -38.51 8.59
C GLU A 327 8.30 -39.71 8.18
N ALA A 328 7.20 -39.47 7.45
CA ALA A 328 6.37 -40.52 6.87
C ALA A 328 7.07 -41.29 5.73
N MET A 329 8.10 -40.71 5.08
CA MET A 329 8.95 -41.41 4.11
C MET A 329 10.19 -42.06 4.74
N GLU A 330 10.63 -41.61 5.92
CA GLU A 330 11.79 -42.15 6.65
C GLU A 330 11.46 -43.21 7.73
N ALA A 331 10.23 -43.72 7.79
CA ALA A 331 9.81 -44.77 8.73
C ALA A 331 10.49 -46.15 8.56
N ASP A 332 11.65 -46.23 7.88
CA ASP A 332 12.51 -47.43 7.78
C ASP A 332 13.97 -47.19 8.24
N ALA A 333 14.27 -46.12 9.00
CA ALA A 333 15.61 -45.88 9.55
C ALA A 333 15.63 -45.67 11.09
N PRO A 334 16.66 -46.15 11.82
CA PRO A 334 16.67 -46.13 13.28
C PRO A 334 16.97 -44.75 13.87
N GLN A 335 16.17 -44.35 14.85
CA GLN A 335 16.24 -43.08 15.58
C GLN A 335 17.51 -42.95 16.45
N THR A 336 18.12 -41.76 16.44
CA THR A 336 18.92 -41.26 17.57
C THR A 336 18.49 -39.85 17.92
N ALA A 337 18.03 -39.68 19.16
CA ALA A 337 17.53 -38.44 19.73
C ALA A 337 18.66 -37.49 20.15
N GLU A 338 18.46 -36.18 20.00
CA GLU A 338 18.91 -35.17 20.96
C GLU A 338 18.10 -33.88 20.80
N GLY A 339 17.39 -33.50 21.86
CA GLY A 339 16.46 -32.39 21.88
C GLY A 339 17.11 -31.05 22.21
N SER A 340 16.55 -29.98 21.64
CA SER A 340 16.71 -28.62 22.14
C SER A 340 15.33 -28.00 22.31
N GLN A 341 14.98 -27.67 23.56
CA GLN A 341 13.75 -26.97 23.90
C GLN A 341 14.00 -25.46 23.79
N GLU A 342 13.31 -24.81 22.85
CA GLU A 342 13.20 -23.35 22.84
C GLU A 342 11.93 -22.91 23.58
N MET A 343 12.07 -21.85 24.37
CA MET A 343 11.02 -21.28 25.23
C MET A 343 9.83 -20.75 24.43
N ASP A 344 8.67 -21.30 24.74
CA ASP A 344 7.35 -20.77 24.42
C ASP A 344 7.15 -19.40 25.08
N THR A 345 6.84 -18.40 24.24
CA THR A 345 6.45 -17.05 24.65
C THR A 345 5.02 -16.77 24.19
N GLY A 346 4.04 -17.51 24.72
CA GLY A 346 2.73 -16.97 25.12
C GLY A 346 1.88 -16.22 24.08
N ALA A 347 2.11 -16.44 22.78
CA ALA A 347 1.16 -16.08 21.73
C ALA A 347 0.44 -17.37 21.34
N GLY A 348 -0.87 -17.43 21.59
CA GLY A 348 -1.67 -18.65 21.39
C GLY A 348 -1.35 -19.33 20.07
N ALA A 349 -0.95 -20.60 20.13
CA ALA A 349 -0.58 -21.37 18.94
C ALA A 349 -1.75 -21.33 17.94
N ALA A 350 -1.49 -20.84 16.73
CA ALA A 350 -2.45 -20.89 15.64
C ALA A 350 -2.41 -22.30 15.06
N ASP A 351 -3.10 -23.23 15.72
CA ASP A 351 -3.25 -24.59 15.22
C ASP A 351 -3.98 -24.64 13.87
N GLU A 352 -3.94 -25.80 13.21
CA GLU A 352 -4.59 -26.03 11.92
C GLU A 352 -6.07 -25.60 11.91
N ALA A 353 -6.81 -25.90 12.98
CA ALA A 353 -8.22 -25.57 13.10
C ALA A 353 -8.45 -24.05 13.14
N TYR A 354 -7.63 -23.31 13.90
CA TYR A 354 -7.67 -21.86 13.94
C TYR A 354 -7.33 -21.23 12.59
N ILE A 355 -6.30 -21.73 11.90
CA ILE A 355 -5.92 -21.27 10.57
C ILE A 355 -7.08 -21.47 9.58
N GLY A 356 -7.68 -22.67 9.55
CA GLY A 356 -8.82 -22.98 8.70
C GLY A 356 -10.00 -22.05 8.96
N MET A 357 -10.35 -21.83 10.23
CA MET A 357 -11.44 -20.93 10.63
C MET A 357 -11.16 -19.47 10.24
N PHE A 358 -9.93 -19.00 10.44
CA PHE A 358 -9.52 -17.64 10.05
C PHE A 358 -9.65 -17.44 8.54
N LEU A 359 -9.15 -18.38 7.74
CA LEU A 359 -9.23 -18.31 6.28
C LEU A 359 -10.68 -18.36 5.81
N LEU A 360 -11.51 -19.25 6.35
CA LEU A 360 -12.93 -19.31 6.01
C LEU A 360 -13.66 -17.99 6.34
N LYS A 361 -13.32 -17.35 7.46
CA LYS A 361 -13.94 -16.10 7.92
C LYS A 361 -13.48 -14.85 7.16
N TYR A 362 -12.22 -14.78 6.75
CA TYR A 362 -11.66 -13.55 6.17
C TYR A 362 -11.29 -13.65 4.68
N VAL A 363 -11.27 -14.83 4.06
CA VAL A 363 -11.11 -14.98 2.61
C VAL A 363 -12.46 -14.77 1.91
N CYS A 364 -12.46 -13.99 0.83
CA CYS A 364 -13.65 -13.85 -0.02
C CYS A 364 -13.97 -15.18 -0.72
N PRO A 365 -15.22 -15.67 -0.66
CA PRO A 365 -15.60 -16.95 -1.26
C PRO A 365 -15.77 -16.90 -2.79
N VAL A 366 -15.68 -15.72 -3.41
CA VAL A 366 -15.69 -15.61 -4.88
C VAL A 366 -14.36 -16.12 -5.42
N GLU A 367 -14.42 -17.13 -6.28
CA GLU A 367 -13.26 -17.70 -6.96
C GLU A 367 -12.43 -16.60 -7.64
N GLU A 368 -11.10 -16.70 -7.55
CA GLU A 368 -10.13 -15.72 -8.09
C GLU A 368 -10.24 -14.26 -7.61
N CYS A 369 -11.18 -13.91 -6.72
CA CYS A 369 -11.26 -12.57 -6.15
C CYS A 369 -10.01 -12.28 -5.30
N GLY A 370 -9.73 -13.19 -4.35
CA GLY A 370 -8.65 -13.09 -3.36
C GLY A 370 -8.70 -11.83 -2.49
N GLY A 371 -9.87 -11.20 -2.40
CA GLY A 371 -10.13 -10.10 -1.46
C GLY A 371 -10.33 -10.61 -0.04
N THR A 372 -10.29 -9.67 0.91
CA THR A 372 -10.49 -9.93 2.33
C THR A 372 -11.89 -9.48 2.75
N MET A 373 -12.62 -10.36 3.43
CA MET A 373 -13.90 -10.06 4.04
C MET A 373 -13.66 -9.24 5.30
N LEU A 374 -14.13 -8.00 5.33
CA LEU A 374 -14.00 -7.13 6.49
C LEU A 374 -15.28 -7.10 7.31
N PRO A 375 -15.20 -7.04 8.64
CA PRO A 375 -16.36 -6.79 9.48
C PRO A 375 -17.06 -5.46 9.12
N PRO A 376 -18.32 -5.28 9.55
CA PRO A 376 -19.01 -4.00 9.50
C PRO A 376 -18.16 -2.89 10.12
N PRO A 377 -18.16 -1.67 9.57
CA PRO A 377 -17.50 -0.54 10.21
C PRO A 377 -18.11 -0.31 11.60
N THR A 378 -17.29 0.06 12.58
CA THR A 378 -17.75 0.50 13.91
C THR A 378 -17.49 1.99 14.10
N GLY A 379 -18.25 2.63 15.01
CA GLY A 379 -18.14 4.06 15.30
C GLY A 379 -18.80 4.97 14.24
N ASP A 380 -18.25 6.15 14.02
CA ASP A 380 -18.88 7.21 13.21
C ASP A 380 -18.94 6.92 11.69
N LEU A 381 -18.32 5.82 11.23
CA LEU A 381 -18.29 5.38 9.83
C LEU A 381 -19.29 4.23 9.52
N VAL A 382 -20.19 3.91 10.46
CA VAL A 382 -21.27 2.94 10.23
C VAL A 382 -22.16 3.44 9.08
N PRO A 383 -22.41 2.63 8.04
CA PRO A 383 -23.30 3.04 6.95
C PRO A 383 -24.72 3.23 7.48
N ALA A 384 -25.43 4.24 6.95
CA ALA A 384 -26.75 4.65 7.42
C ALA A 384 -27.83 3.54 7.31
N ASP A 385 -27.55 2.49 6.56
CA ASP A 385 -28.40 1.31 6.41
C ASP A 385 -28.27 0.30 7.58
N GLY A 386 -27.33 0.50 8.50
CA GLY A 386 -27.12 -0.37 9.66
C GLY A 386 -26.60 -1.75 9.29
N THR A 387 -25.97 -1.92 8.12
CA THR A 387 -25.50 -3.23 7.64
C THR A 387 -24.56 -3.90 8.66
N THR A 388 -24.95 -5.07 9.13
CA THR A 388 -24.18 -5.94 10.05
C THR A 388 -23.36 -7.01 9.33
N SER A 389 -23.34 -6.98 8.00
CA SER A 389 -22.65 -7.96 7.16
C SER A 389 -21.17 -7.62 6.94
N PHE A 390 -20.35 -8.66 6.83
CA PHE A 390 -19.00 -8.54 6.31
C PHE A 390 -19.04 -8.10 4.85
N LYS A 391 -18.06 -7.31 4.43
CA LYS A 391 -17.90 -6.84 3.04
C LYS A 391 -16.50 -7.13 2.52
N CYS A 392 -16.41 -7.73 1.33
CA CYS A 392 -15.14 -7.89 0.62
C CYS A 392 -14.56 -6.53 0.22
N ASN A 393 -13.30 -6.26 0.53
CA ASN A 393 -12.60 -5.03 0.08
C ASN A 393 -12.32 -4.96 -1.42
N MET A 394 -12.48 -6.07 -2.14
CA MET A 394 -12.22 -6.14 -3.59
C MET A 394 -13.52 -6.10 -4.40
N CYS A 395 -14.31 -7.18 -4.37
CA CYS A 395 -15.52 -7.29 -5.18
C CYS A 395 -16.77 -6.68 -4.54
N GLY A 396 -16.70 -6.27 -3.26
CA GLY A 396 -17.83 -5.71 -2.53
C GLY A 396 -18.90 -6.72 -2.10
N LEU A 397 -18.69 -8.03 -2.30
CA LEU A 397 -19.60 -9.09 -1.81
C LEU A 397 -19.91 -8.88 -0.33
N LEU A 398 -21.19 -9.00 0.02
CA LEU A 398 -21.66 -9.01 1.41
C LEU A 398 -21.88 -10.43 1.90
N ARG A 399 -21.47 -10.73 3.14
CA ARG A 399 -21.71 -12.00 3.82
C ARG A 399 -22.15 -11.76 5.26
N THR A 400 -23.29 -12.34 5.64
CA THR A 400 -23.81 -12.30 7.01
C THR A 400 -23.07 -13.30 7.91
N GLU A 401 -23.17 -13.13 9.23
CA GLU A 401 -22.61 -14.11 10.17
C GLU A 401 -23.33 -15.46 10.03
N GLU A 402 -24.64 -15.46 9.76
CA GLU A 402 -25.41 -16.70 9.54
C GLU A 402 -24.90 -17.49 8.33
N GLN A 403 -24.61 -16.80 7.21
CA GLN A 403 -24.04 -17.44 6.01
C GLN A 403 -22.64 -17.99 6.27
N PHE A 404 -21.84 -17.30 7.09
CA PHE A 404 -20.54 -17.80 7.51
C PHE A 404 -20.69 -19.07 8.37
N MET A 405 -21.56 -19.05 9.37
CA MET A 405 -21.80 -20.22 10.23
C MET A 405 -22.36 -21.42 9.47
N ALA A 406 -23.17 -21.21 8.43
CA ALA A 406 -23.60 -22.28 7.54
C ALA A 406 -22.43 -22.93 6.79
N ALA A 407 -21.51 -22.12 6.24
CA ALA A 407 -20.32 -22.63 5.55
C ALA A 407 -19.38 -23.42 6.49
N VAL A 408 -19.30 -23.05 7.77
CA VAL A 408 -18.55 -23.80 8.79
C VAL A 408 -19.13 -25.21 8.99
N GLN A 409 -20.45 -25.39 8.86
CA GLN A 409 -21.10 -26.70 9.03
C GLN A 409 -20.94 -27.64 7.83
N GLU A 410 -20.51 -27.11 6.68
CA GLU A 410 -20.31 -27.86 5.44
C GLU A 410 -18.87 -28.37 5.27
N GLN A 411 -17.93 -27.93 6.12
CA GLN A 411 -16.56 -28.46 6.24
C GLN A 411 -16.53 -29.64 7.21
#